data_AF-A0A550BV67-F1
#
_entry.id   AF-A0A550BV67-F1
#
_cell.length_a   1.000
_cell.length_b   1.000
_cell.length_c   1.000
_cell.angle_alpha   90.00
_cell.angle_beta   90.00
_cell.angle_gamma   90.00
#
_symmetry.space_group_name_H-M   'P 1'
#
loop_
_entity.id
_entity.type
_entity.pdbx_description
1 polymer ?
#
loop_
_entity_poly.entity_id
_entity_poly.type
_entity_poly.pdbx_seq_one_letter_code
_entity_poly.pdbx_strand_id
1 'polypeptide(L)'
;MIACPSDAPEWVSANLAALNLPELGPKYLAAVQSWILLEGCWDYDANKGASAKGSVARPDLLDKWIWAGRAPRVKRLPAVSDIHAFENNVWQWWSSLQPVWRKMDADGRPSEDRDVEMSADWGILSIHGQNGLLNAVAVSCWWGMALDGRGSRSWERFLDDIIWVCEEQAESA
;
A
#
# COMPACT_ATOMS: atom_id res chain seq x y z
N MET A 1 11.24 8.29 -12.43
CA MET A 1 10.78 9.08 -11.28
C MET A 1 9.40 9.60 -11.62
N ILE A 2 8.42 9.37 -10.74
CA ILE A 2 7.02 9.75 -10.97
C ILE A 2 6.86 11.25 -10.73
N ALA A 3 6.16 11.96 -11.62
CA ALA A 3 5.88 13.38 -11.43
C ALA A 3 4.70 13.55 -10.46
N CYS A 4 4.79 14.51 -9.54
CA CYS A 4 3.67 14.89 -8.69
C CYS A 4 2.64 15.67 -9.51
N PRO A 5 1.34 15.31 -9.49
CA PRO A 5 0.29 16.14 -10.07
C PRO A 5 0.27 17.54 -9.44
N SER A 6 0.00 18.58 -10.24
CA SER A 6 0.10 19.98 -9.79
C SER A 6 -1.04 20.41 -8.85
N ASP A 7 -2.15 19.69 -8.90
CA ASP A 7 -3.34 19.83 -8.06
C ASP A 7 -3.30 18.93 -6.81
N ALA A 8 -2.28 18.07 -6.67
CA ALA A 8 -2.16 17.16 -5.55
C ALA A 8 -1.99 17.92 -4.22
N PRO A 9 -2.76 17.58 -3.18
CA PRO A 9 -2.63 18.20 -1.87
C PRO A 9 -1.31 17.83 -1.20
N GLU A 10 -0.91 18.61 -0.18
CA GLU A 10 0.36 18.42 0.55
C GLU A 10 0.59 16.99 1.03
N TRP A 11 -0.47 16.30 1.46
CA TRP A 11 -0.32 14.94 1.95
C TRP A 11 0.04 13.95 0.83
N VAL A 12 -0.42 14.15 -0.40
CA VAL A 12 -0.02 13.32 -1.54
C VAL A 12 1.40 13.68 -1.93
N SER A 13 1.70 14.97 -2.12
CA SER A 13 3.01 15.41 -2.60
C SER A 13 4.14 15.08 -1.62
N ALA A 14 3.93 15.25 -0.32
CA ALA A 14 4.92 14.90 0.70
C ALA A 14 5.17 13.38 0.78
N ASN A 15 4.12 12.56 0.71
CA ASN A 15 4.28 11.10 0.72
C ASN A 15 4.88 10.60 -0.59
N LEU A 16 4.48 11.13 -1.74
CA LEU A 16 5.11 10.81 -3.02
C LEU A 16 6.60 11.17 -3.02
N ALA A 17 6.97 12.36 -2.54
CA ALA A 17 8.38 12.75 -2.43
C ALA A 17 9.21 11.78 -1.56
N ALA A 18 8.60 11.22 -0.51
CA ALA A 18 9.26 10.26 0.36
C ALA A 18 9.32 8.84 -0.23
N LEU A 19 8.31 8.43 -1.01
CA LEU A 19 8.14 7.06 -1.51
C LEU A 19 8.58 6.89 -2.98
N ASN A 20 8.85 7.94 -3.74
CA ASN A 20 9.26 7.86 -5.15
C ASN A 20 10.74 7.48 -5.29
N LEU A 21 11.05 6.23 -4.94
CA LEU A 21 12.40 5.65 -4.90
C LEU A 21 12.66 4.77 -6.15
N PRO A 22 13.24 5.32 -7.23
CA PRO A 22 13.48 4.57 -8.46
C PRO A 22 14.46 3.39 -8.31
N GLU A 23 15.32 3.43 -7.29
CA GLU A 23 16.25 2.35 -6.96
C GLU A 23 15.57 1.03 -6.57
N LEU A 24 14.30 1.08 -6.15
CA LEU A 24 13.50 -0.11 -5.86
C LEU A 24 12.95 -0.79 -7.14
N GLY A 25 13.20 -0.20 -8.31
CA GLY A 25 12.92 -0.81 -9.59
C GLY A 25 11.51 -0.54 -10.13
N PRO A 26 11.25 -1.00 -11.38
CA PRO A 26 10.08 -0.58 -12.15
C PRO A 26 8.76 -1.07 -11.57
N LYS A 27 8.71 -2.28 -11.00
CA LYS A 27 7.47 -2.82 -10.40
C LYS A 27 7.05 -2.02 -9.16
N TYR A 28 8.01 -1.61 -8.33
CA TYR A 28 7.72 -0.73 -7.21
C TYR A 28 7.19 0.63 -7.68
N LEU A 29 7.82 1.23 -8.69
CA LEU A 29 7.32 2.46 -9.28
C LEU A 29 5.91 2.31 -9.87
N ALA A 30 5.59 1.15 -10.46
CA ALA A 30 4.22 0.87 -10.92
C ALA A 30 3.23 0.91 -9.74
N ALA A 31 3.56 0.32 -8.59
CA ALA A 31 2.69 0.40 -7.40
C ALA A 31 2.49 1.84 -6.90
N VAL A 32 3.55 2.65 -6.87
CA VAL A 32 3.44 4.07 -6.50
C VAL A 32 2.60 4.84 -7.52
N GLN A 33 2.77 4.55 -8.82
CA GLN A 33 2.00 5.19 -9.89
C GLN A 33 0.51 4.82 -9.82
N SER A 34 0.17 3.55 -9.64
CA SER A 34 -1.21 3.10 -9.50
C SER A 34 -1.89 3.72 -8.28
N TRP A 35 -1.16 3.89 -7.16
CA TRP A 35 -1.68 4.64 -6.01
C TRP A 35 -1.98 6.10 -6.35
N ILE A 36 -1.07 6.81 -7.03
CA ILE A 36 -1.33 8.22 -7.41
C ILE A 36 -2.54 8.34 -8.35
N LEU A 37 -2.67 7.43 -9.31
CA LEU A 37 -3.81 7.41 -10.23
C LEU A 37 -5.12 7.16 -9.47
N LEU A 38 -5.13 6.17 -8.57
CA LEU A 38 -6.28 5.90 -7.69
C LEU A 38 -6.69 7.16 -6.93
N GLU A 39 -5.77 7.79 -6.19
CA GLU A 39 -6.13 8.96 -5.40
C GLU A 39 -6.61 10.12 -6.28
N GLY A 40 -6.08 10.25 -7.50
CA GLY A 40 -6.58 11.23 -8.48
C GLY A 40 -8.01 10.96 -8.93
N CYS A 41 -8.41 9.69 -9.12
CA CYS A 41 -9.79 9.32 -9.44
C CYS A 41 -10.77 9.69 -8.32
N TRP A 42 -10.31 9.73 -7.07
CA TRP A 42 -11.09 10.12 -5.88
C TRP A 42 -10.87 11.59 -5.48
N ASP A 43 -10.41 12.45 -6.41
CA ASP A 43 -10.13 13.88 -6.19
C ASP A 43 -9.22 14.16 -4.98
N TYR A 44 -8.35 13.21 -4.65
CA TYR A 44 -7.47 13.20 -3.47
C TYR A 44 -8.21 13.40 -2.14
N ASP A 45 -9.48 12.96 -2.04
CA ASP A 45 -10.21 13.00 -0.79
C ASP A 45 -9.49 12.16 0.27
N ALA A 46 -8.97 12.86 1.28
CA ALA A 46 -8.25 12.28 2.39
C ALA A 46 -9.11 11.36 3.28
N ASN A 47 -10.43 11.31 3.05
CA ASN A 47 -11.42 10.49 3.75
C ASN A 47 -11.21 10.50 5.27
N LYS A 48 -11.22 11.72 5.84
CA LYS A 48 -10.89 11.97 7.24
C LYS A 48 -11.96 11.34 8.15
N GLY A 49 -11.70 10.12 8.62
CA GLY A 49 -12.56 9.40 9.54
C GLY A 49 -12.72 7.92 9.18
N ALA A 50 -12.59 7.56 7.91
CA ALA A 50 -12.45 6.18 7.49
C ALA A 50 -11.04 5.67 7.80
N SER A 51 -10.94 4.47 8.34
CA SER A 51 -9.66 3.85 8.65
C SER A 51 -9.66 2.41 8.17
N ALA A 52 -8.70 2.05 7.33
CA ALA A 52 -8.43 0.66 7.01
C ALA A 52 -7.75 -0.05 8.20
N LYS A 53 -8.52 -0.32 9.25
CA LYS A 53 -8.13 -1.17 10.37
C LYS A 53 -8.81 -2.51 10.15
N GLY A 54 -8.02 -3.49 9.70
CA GLY A 54 -8.45 -4.88 9.68
C GLY A 54 -8.62 -5.42 11.10
N SER A 55 -9.00 -6.69 11.19
CA SER A 55 -9.08 -7.42 12.46
C SER A 55 -7.70 -7.67 13.09
N VAL A 56 -6.64 -7.63 12.28
CA VAL A 56 -5.24 -7.79 12.72
C VAL A 56 -4.56 -6.43 12.84
N ALA A 57 -3.72 -6.30 13.86
CA ALA A 57 -2.90 -5.11 14.07
C ALA A 57 -1.99 -4.86 12.86
N ARG A 58 -1.82 -3.58 12.50
CA ARG A 58 -0.83 -3.16 11.50
C ARG A 58 0.57 -3.50 12.00
N PRO A 59 1.57 -3.64 11.10
CA PRO A 59 2.96 -3.69 11.52
C PRO A 59 3.30 -2.48 12.40
N ASP A 60 3.93 -2.68 13.55
CA ASP A 60 4.27 -1.61 14.52
C ASP A 60 4.95 -0.40 13.87
N LEU A 61 5.78 -0.65 12.86
CA LEU A 61 6.50 0.37 12.12
C LEU A 61 5.54 1.30 11.36
N LEU A 62 4.52 0.71 10.74
CA LEU A 62 3.45 1.44 10.05
C LEU A 62 2.63 2.25 11.05
N ASP A 63 2.25 1.63 12.16
CA ASP A 63 1.44 2.33 13.16
C ASP A 63 2.19 3.54 13.73
N LYS A 64 3.46 3.38 14.09
CA LYS A 64 4.33 4.50 14.54
C LYS A 64 4.44 5.60 13.49
N TRP A 65 4.60 5.25 12.21
CA TRP A 65 4.70 6.22 11.12
C TRP A 65 3.40 7.01 10.92
N ILE A 66 2.25 6.33 11.00
CA ILE A 66 0.92 6.95 10.97
C ILE A 66 0.74 7.91 12.16
N TRP A 67 1.01 7.45 13.38
CA TRP A 67 0.90 8.24 14.61
C TRP A 67 1.81 9.48 14.62
N ALA A 68 3.00 9.36 14.03
CA ALA A 68 3.93 10.48 13.91
C ALA A 68 3.54 11.49 12.81
N GLY A 69 2.46 11.23 12.05
CA GLY A 69 1.95 12.13 11.02
C GLY A 69 2.54 11.93 9.63
N ARG A 70 3.14 10.76 9.36
CA ARG A 70 3.63 10.33 8.04
C ARG A 70 4.65 11.29 7.43
N ALA A 71 4.90 11.22 6.12
CA ALA A 71 5.90 12.05 5.44
C ALA A 71 5.78 13.58 5.68
N PRO A 72 4.58 14.18 5.82
CA PRO A 72 4.48 15.61 6.17
C PRO A 72 5.20 16.00 7.47
N ARG A 73 5.36 15.06 8.41
CA ARG A 73 6.00 15.32 9.72
C ARG A 73 7.25 14.48 9.98
N VAL A 74 7.38 13.34 9.30
CA VAL A 74 8.44 12.36 9.47
C VAL A 74 9.41 12.46 8.30
N LYS A 75 10.58 13.06 8.55
CA LYS A 75 11.59 13.32 7.51
C LYS A 75 12.43 12.10 7.11
N ARG A 76 12.46 11.05 7.95
CA ARG A 76 13.27 9.85 7.71
C ARG A 76 12.35 8.65 7.58
N LEU A 77 12.51 7.89 6.50
CA LEU A 77 11.79 6.64 6.33
C LEU A 77 12.17 5.65 7.44
N PRO A 78 11.19 4.91 7.99
CA PRO A 78 11.46 3.83 8.92
C PRO A 78 12.43 2.78 8.37
N ALA A 79 13.27 2.22 9.24
CA ALA A 79 14.20 1.15 8.90
C ALA A 79 13.68 -0.19 9.43
N VAL A 80 13.68 -1.22 8.58
CA VAL A 80 13.31 -2.59 8.96
C VAL A 80 14.56 -3.31 9.47
N SER A 81 14.54 -3.75 10.73
CA SER A 81 15.67 -4.44 11.37
C SER A 81 15.66 -5.95 11.18
N ASP A 82 14.48 -6.55 11.08
CA ASP A 82 14.29 -7.98 10.82
C ASP A 82 13.31 -8.12 9.66
N ILE A 83 13.85 -8.49 8.50
CA ILE A 83 13.08 -8.57 7.26
C ILE A 83 12.06 -9.71 7.26
N HIS A 84 12.39 -10.83 7.90
CA HIS A 84 11.50 -12.00 7.92
C HIS A 84 10.31 -11.77 8.85
N ALA A 85 10.56 -11.20 10.03
CA ALA A 85 9.48 -10.79 10.93
C ALA A 85 8.61 -9.71 10.29
N PHE A 86 9.21 -8.74 9.60
CA PHE A 86 8.46 -7.69 8.93
C PHE A 86 7.60 -8.21 7.78
N GLU A 87 8.14 -9.08 6.93
CA GLU A 87 7.39 -9.77 5.87
C GLU A 87 6.15 -10.49 6.44
N ASN A 88 6.34 -11.29 7.49
CA ASN A 88 5.25 -12.04 8.10
C ASN A 88 4.15 -11.10 8.64
N ASN A 89 4.55 -10.04 9.32
CA ASN A 89 3.62 -9.05 9.86
C ASN A 89 2.87 -8.30 8.75
N VAL A 90 3.55 -7.94 7.66
CA VAL A 90 2.94 -7.28 6.50
C VAL A 90 1.89 -8.19 5.86
N TRP A 91 2.23 -9.46 5.60
CA TRP A 91 1.27 -10.39 5.00
C TRP A 91 0.08 -10.70 5.92
N GLN A 92 0.31 -10.92 7.22
CA GLN A 92 -0.80 -11.14 8.17
C GLN A 92 -1.76 -9.94 8.21
N TRP A 93 -1.22 -8.73 8.26
CA TRP A 93 -2.01 -7.52 8.20
C TRP A 93 -2.76 -7.40 6.86
N TRP A 94 -2.06 -7.53 5.73
CA TRP A 94 -2.66 -7.38 4.41
C TRP A 94 -3.75 -8.42 4.13
N SER A 95 -3.52 -9.67 4.52
CA SER A 95 -4.52 -10.74 4.43
C SER A 95 -5.76 -10.44 5.26
N SER A 96 -5.62 -9.79 6.42
CA SER A 96 -6.76 -9.41 7.27
C SER A 96 -7.62 -8.28 6.69
N LEU A 97 -7.10 -7.54 5.71
CA LEU A 97 -7.83 -6.48 5.01
C LEU A 97 -8.65 -7.02 3.84
N GLN A 98 -8.37 -8.25 3.40
CA GLN A 98 -8.99 -8.79 2.20
C GLN A 98 -10.49 -9.00 2.38
N PRO A 99 -11.28 -8.73 1.34
CA PRO A 99 -12.70 -8.98 1.38
C PRO A 99 -13.01 -10.48 1.41
N VAL A 100 -14.19 -10.83 1.92
CA VAL A 100 -14.60 -12.22 2.18
C VAL A 100 -14.65 -13.07 0.91
N TRP A 101 -14.95 -12.46 -0.25
CA TRP A 101 -15.00 -13.18 -1.52
C TRP A 101 -13.61 -13.58 -2.05
N ARG A 102 -12.54 -12.96 -1.54
CA ARG A 102 -11.20 -13.18 -2.06
C ARG A 102 -10.66 -14.53 -1.60
N LYS A 103 -10.28 -15.37 -2.57
CA LYS A 103 -9.64 -16.66 -2.29
C LYS A 103 -8.28 -16.42 -1.63
N MET A 104 -7.98 -17.21 -0.60
CA MET A 104 -6.69 -17.22 0.08
C MET A 104 -5.95 -18.52 -0.28
N ASP A 105 -4.63 -18.44 -0.42
CA ASP A 105 -3.78 -19.59 -0.68
C ASP A 105 -3.46 -20.39 0.60
N ALA A 106 -2.64 -21.43 0.45
CA ALA A 106 -2.24 -22.30 1.56
C ALA A 106 -1.43 -21.58 2.66
N ASP A 107 -0.78 -20.45 2.33
CA ASP A 107 -0.03 -19.63 3.28
C ASP A 107 -0.92 -18.54 3.92
N GLY A 108 -2.23 -18.54 3.62
CA GLY A 108 -3.16 -17.52 4.09
C GLY A 108 -2.92 -16.15 3.45
N ARG A 109 -2.33 -16.11 2.24
CA ARG A 109 -2.12 -14.90 1.44
C ARG A 109 -3.19 -14.79 0.36
N PRO A 110 -3.54 -13.59 -0.11
CA PRO A 110 -4.53 -13.43 -1.17
C PRO A 110 -4.08 -14.18 -2.43
N SER A 111 -4.97 -14.96 -3.04
CA SER A 111 -4.65 -15.70 -4.27
C SER A 111 -4.17 -14.75 -5.36
N GLU A 112 -3.24 -15.24 -6.19
CA GLU A 112 -2.82 -14.56 -7.42
C GLU A 112 -3.90 -14.64 -8.51
N ASP A 113 -4.93 -15.47 -8.32
CA ASP A 113 -6.15 -15.47 -9.13
C ASP A 113 -6.97 -14.20 -8.85
N ARG A 114 -7.13 -13.35 -9.87
CA ARG A 114 -7.72 -12.00 -9.78
C ARG A 114 -9.16 -11.95 -10.27
N ASP A 115 -9.90 -13.05 -10.11
CA ASP A 115 -11.30 -13.10 -10.52
C ASP A 115 -12.16 -12.27 -9.56
N VAL A 116 -12.79 -11.22 -10.08
CA VAL A 116 -13.67 -10.32 -9.33
C VAL A 116 -15.05 -10.33 -9.97
N GLU A 117 -16.08 -10.57 -9.15
CA GLU A 117 -17.46 -10.38 -9.59
C GLU A 117 -17.77 -8.89 -9.66
N MET A 118 -18.55 -8.44 -10.64
CA MET A 118 -18.87 -7.02 -10.85
C MET A 118 -19.56 -6.36 -9.64
N SER A 119 -20.19 -7.15 -8.75
CA SER A 119 -20.84 -6.70 -7.53
C SER A 119 -20.04 -6.98 -6.25
N ALA A 120 -18.75 -7.32 -6.38
CA ALA A 120 -17.91 -7.69 -5.26
C ALA A 120 -17.68 -6.51 -4.31
N ASP A 121 -17.99 -6.71 -3.02
CA ASP A 121 -17.74 -5.71 -1.99
C ASP A 121 -16.28 -5.79 -1.52
N TRP A 122 -15.50 -4.76 -1.83
CA TRP A 122 -14.10 -4.63 -1.41
C TRP A 122 -13.92 -4.27 0.07
N GLY A 123 -15.01 -3.92 0.75
CA GLY A 123 -15.04 -3.65 2.18
C GLY A 123 -14.00 -2.62 2.60
N ILE A 124 -13.04 -3.02 3.43
CA ILE A 124 -12.04 -2.11 3.98
C ILE A 124 -11.05 -1.60 2.91
N LEU A 125 -10.84 -2.36 1.82
CA LEU A 125 -9.95 -1.95 0.74
C LEU A 125 -10.54 -0.85 -0.15
N SER A 126 -11.84 -0.56 -0.04
CA SER A 126 -12.46 0.59 -0.74
C SER A 126 -12.22 1.94 -0.04
N ILE A 127 -11.51 1.94 1.09
CA ILE A 127 -11.11 3.17 1.77
C ILE A 127 -9.97 3.83 0.98
N HIS A 128 -10.23 5.01 0.45
CA HIS A 128 -9.25 5.88 -0.22
C HIS A 128 -8.59 6.87 0.77
N GLY A 129 -7.65 7.68 0.28
CA GLY A 129 -6.98 8.71 1.06
C GLY A 129 -5.88 8.18 1.99
N GLN A 130 -5.53 8.97 3.00
CA GLN A 130 -4.35 8.73 3.86
C GLN A 130 -4.38 7.42 4.65
N ASN A 131 -5.57 6.82 4.80
CA ASN A 131 -5.76 5.57 5.53
C ASN A 131 -5.97 4.37 4.62
N GLY A 132 -6.01 4.58 3.30
CA GLY A 132 -6.15 3.54 2.29
C GLY A 132 -4.81 2.95 1.83
N LEU A 133 -4.68 2.83 0.51
CA LEU A 133 -3.58 2.13 -0.19
C LEU A 133 -2.21 2.78 0.02
N LEU A 134 -2.14 4.06 0.42
CA LEU A 134 -0.90 4.71 0.88
C LEU A 134 -0.15 3.84 1.91
N ASN A 135 -0.87 3.22 2.84
CA ASN A 135 -0.25 2.40 3.88
C ASN A 135 0.45 1.16 3.30
N ALA A 136 -0.14 0.52 2.28
CA ALA A 136 0.43 -0.64 1.62
C ALA A 136 1.68 -0.25 0.82
N VAL A 137 1.64 0.88 0.09
CA VAL A 137 2.79 1.44 -0.63
C VAL A 137 3.93 1.82 0.32
N ALA A 138 3.59 2.37 1.51
CA ALA A 138 4.59 2.73 2.51
C ALA A 138 5.32 1.51 3.05
N VAL A 139 4.61 0.44 3.44
CA VAL A 139 5.28 -0.78 3.94
C VAL A 139 6.05 -1.51 2.84
N SER A 140 5.58 -1.49 1.59
CA SER A 140 6.32 -2.09 0.47
C SER A 140 7.61 -1.32 0.19
N CYS A 141 7.62 0.01 0.36
CA CYS A 141 8.83 0.83 0.28
C CYS A 141 9.88 0.38 1.29
N TRP A 142 9.51 0.31 2.58
CA TRP A 142 10.46 -0.02 3.65
C TRP A 142 10.96 -1.46 3.54
N TRP A 143 10.09 -2.37 3.09
CA TRP A 143 10.49 -3.74 2.77
C TRP A 143 11.51 -3.77 1.62
N GLY A 144 11.22 -3.08 0.51
CA GLY A 144 12.12 -2.99 -0.64
C GLY A 144 13.49 -2.42 -0.28
N MET A 145 13.52 -1.36 0.53
CA MET A 145 14.77 -0.79 1.04
C MET A 145 15.57 -1.79 1.87
N ALA A 146 14.90 -2.60 2.70
CA ALA A 146 15.56 -3.60 3.54
C ALA A 146 16.06 -4.83 2.77
N LEU A 147 15.50 -5.10 1.59
CA LEU A 147 16.01 -6.10 0.67
C LEU A 147 17.37 -5.71 0.09
N ASP A 148 17.70 -4.41 0.02
CA ASP A 148 19.00 -3.91 -0.41
C ASP A 148 19.44 -4.51 -1.77
N GLY A 149 18.53 -4.44 -2.75
CA GLY A 149 18.72 -4.96 -4.11
C GLY A 149 18.61 -6.49 -4.25
N ARG A 150 18.40 -7.24 -3.16
CA ARG A 150 18.12 -8.68 -3.24
C ARG A 150 16.71 -8.92 -3.78
N GLY A 151 16.59 -9.82 -4.74
CA GLY A 151 15.29 -10.25 -5.25
C GLY A 151 14.46 -10.95 -4.15
N SER A 152 13.15 -10.67 -4.13
CA SER A 152 12.20 -11.35 -3.25
C SER A 152 10.88 -11.55 -3.97
N ARG A 153 10.56 -12.82 -4.28
CA ARG A 153 9.28 -13.19 -4.88
C ARG A 153 8.10 -12.75 -3.99
N SER A 154 8.28 -12.80 -2.67
CA SER A 154 7.26 -12.40 -1.71
C SER A 154 6.94 -10.92 -1.80
N TRP A 155 7.98 -10.08 -1.89
CA TRP A 155 7.81 -8.64 -2.06
C TRP A 155 7.23 -8.29 -3.43
N GLU A 156 7.70 -8.92 -4.50
CA GLU A 156 7.16 -8.73 -5.85
C GLU A 156 5.67 -9.10 -5.92
N ARG A 157 5.28 -10.23 -5.31
CA ARG A 157 3.88 -10.64 -5.22
C ARG A 157 3.04 -9.61 -4.45
N PHE A 158 3.58 -9.05 -3.37
CA PHE A 158 2.90 -7.99 -2.63
C PHE A 158 2.71 -6.73 -3.48
N LEU A 159 3.71 -6.33 -4.27
CA LEU A 159 3.58 -5.21 -5.21
C LEU A 159 2.54 -5.46 -6.29
N ASP A 160 2.56 -6.66 -6.88
CA ASP A 160 1.57 -7.08 -7.88
C ASP A 160 0.15 -6.98 -7.32
N ASP A 161 -0.03 -7.32 -6.04
CA ASP A 161 -1.31 -7.21 -5.33
C ASP A 161 -1.77 -5.77 -5.14
N ILE A 162 -0.86 -4.89 -4.68
CA ILE A 162 -1.15 -3.46 -4.49
C ILE A 162 -1.56 -2.82 -5.80
N ILE A 163 -0.82 -3.08 -6.88
CA ILE A 163 -1.09 -2.54 -8.22
C ILE A 163 -2.51 -2.91 -8.63
N TRP A 164 -2.84 -4.19 -8.52
CA TRP A 164 -4.16 -4.69 -8.91
C TRP A 164 -5.29 -4.09 -8.08
N VAL A 165 -5.15 -4.05 -6.74
CA VAL A 165 -6.18 -3.44 -5.89
C VAL A 165 -6.35 -1.95 -6.24
N CYS A 166 -5.27 -1.22 -6.48
CA CYS A 166 -5.37 0.18 -6.92
C CYS A 166 -6.13 0.33 -8.25
N GLU A 167 -5.89 -0.55 -9.22
CA GLU A 167 -6.57 -0.53 -10.52
C GLU A 167 -8.07 -0.80 -10.37
N GLU A 168 -8.46 -1.85 -9.64
CA GLU A 168 -9.87 -2.19 -9.38
C GLU A 168 -10.61 -1.08 -8.63
N GLN A 169 -9.96 -0.44 -7.64
CA GLN A 169 -10.56 0.66 -6.89
C GLN A 169 -10.64 1.96 -7.70
N ALA A 170 -9.79 2.14 -8.71
CA ALA A 170 -9.83 3.29 -9.59
C ALA A 170 -10.96 3.18 -10.63
N GLU A 171 -11.25 1.97 -11.12
CA GLU A 171 -12.40 1.71 -12.00
C GLU A 171 -13.75 1.89 -11.30
N SER A 172 -13.76 1.79 -9.98
CA SER A 172 -14.96 1.92 -9.13
C SER A 172 -15.23 3.35 -8.65
N ALA A 173 -14.39 4.32 -9.03
CA ALA A 173 -14.46 5.73 -8.60
C ALA A 173 -15.49 6.56 -9.38
#